data_AF-A0A442LMJ4-F1
#
_entry.id   AF-A0A442LMJ4-F1
#
_cell.length_a   1.000
_cell.length_b   1.000
_cell.length_c   1.000
_cell.angle_alpha   90.00
_cell.angle_beta   90.00
_cell.angle_gamma   90.00
#
_symmetry.space_group_name_H-M   'P 1'
#
loop_
_entity.id
_entity.type
_entity.pdbx_description
1 polymer ?
#
loop_
_entity_poly.entity_id
_entity_poly.type
_entity_poly.pdbx_seq_one_letter_code
_entity_poly.pdbx_strand_id
1 'polypeptide(L)' 'MPTPIAYYRVSPTAARTLGLGIEAQRAAVARFAEAEGMIILQEFTEIETGKGADARNGPRPPSPLARPLE' A
#
# COMPACT_ATOMS: atom_id res chain seq x y z
N MET A 1 -29.79 6.44 9.18
CA MET A 1 -28.86 5.53 8.49
C MET A 1 -27.51 6.21 8.40
N PRO A 2 -26.42 5.57 8.85
CA PRO A 2 -25.07 6.12 8.71
C PRO A 2 -24.67 6.16 7.24
N THR A 3 -23.93 7.21 6.88
CA THR A 3 -23.51 7.45 5.49
C THR A 3 -21.99 7.63 5.41
N PRO A 4 -21.20 6.55 5.54
CA PRO A 4 -19.74 6.62 5.61
C PRO A 4 -19.08 6.96 4.28
N ILE A 5 -17.82 7.38 4.36
CA ILE A 5 -16.88 7.47 3.23
C ILE A 5 -15.85 6.36 3.43
N ALA A 6 -15.63 5.53 2.42
CA ALA A 6 -14.62 4.47 2.46
C ALA A 6 -13.28 4.99 1.91
N TYR A 7 -12.19 4.68 2.60
CA TYR A 7 -10.84 5.01 2.17
C TYR A 7 -9.96 3.76 2.24
N TYR A 8 -9.28 3.46 1.13
CA TYR A 8 -8.41 2.30 0.98
C TYR A 8 -6.98 2.75 0.67
N ARG A 9 -5.97 2.11 1.26
CA ARG A 9 -4.55 2.38 0.96
C ARG A 9 -3.82 1.09 0.63
N VAL A 10 -3.06 1.09 -0.46
CA VAL A 10 -2.28 -0.08 -0.91
C VAL A 10 -0.87 0.31 -1.37
N SER A 11 0.11 -0.55 -1.13
CA SER A 11 1.46 -0.41 -1.70
C SER A 11 1.57 -1.13 -3.05
N PRO A 12 2.24 -0.55 -4.07
CA PRO A 12 2.26 -1.10 -5.43
C PRO A 12 3.01 -2.41 -5.57
N THR A 13 3.85 -2.78 -4.59
CA THR A 13 4.66 -4.00 -4.65
C THR A 13 3.85 -5.27 -4.44
N ALA A 14 2.68 -5.19 -3.76
CA ALA A 14 1.81 -6.33 -3.50
C ALA A 14 0.58 -6.41 -4.42
N ALA A 15 0.24 -5.31 -5.12
CA ALA A 15 -0.99 -5.21 -5.90
C ALA A 15 -0.93 -5.90 -7.28
N ARG A 16 0.27 -6.07 -7.87
CA ARG A 16 0.41 -6.59 -9.25
C ARG A 16 0.26 -8.11 -9.39
N THR A 17 0.52 -8.89 -8.34
CA THR A 17 0.77 -10.33 -8.53
C THR A 17 -0.49 -11.18 -8.39
N LEU A 18 -1.53 -10.71 -7.69
CA LEU A 18 -2.69 -11.57 -7.40
C LEU A 18 -4.06 -10.89 -7.48
N GLY A 19 -4.19 -9.58 -7.67
CA GLY A 19 -5.52 -8.92 -7.71
C GLY A 19 -6.31 -8.99 -6.39
N LEU A 20 -5.71 -9.52 -5.32
CA LEU A 20 -6.37 -9.81 -4.05
C LEU A 20 -6.29 -8.68 -3.01
N GLY A 21 -5.49 -7.63 -3.25
CA GLY A 21 -5.24 -6.61 -2.22
C GLY A 21 -6.41 -5.65 -2.01
N ILE A 22 -6.76 -4.92 -3.05
CA ILE A 22 -7.77 -3.85 -2.99
C ILE A 22 -9.20 -4.38 -3.13
N GLU A 23 -9.42 -5.35 -4.01
CA GLU A 23 -10.75 -5.91 -4.26
C GLU A 23 -11.28 -6.68 -3.04
N ALA A 24 -10.43 -7.41 -2.32
CA ALA A 24 -10.83 -8.07 -1.08
C ALA A 24 -11.19 -7.06 0.03
N GLN A 25 -10.46 -5.93 0.11
CA GLN A 25 -10.79 -4.86 1.05
C GLN A 25 -12.13 -4.20 0.70
N ARG A 26 -12.37 -3.90 -0.58
CA ARG A 26 -13.65 -3.37 -1.07
C ARG A 26 -14.80 -4.31 -0.73
N ALA A 27 -14.65 -5.60 -1.02
CA ALA A 27 -15.67 -6.60 -0.70
C ALA A 27 -15.95 -6.70 0.81
N ALA A 28 -14.92 -6.62 1.65
CA ALA A 28 -15.09 -6.64 3.11
C ALA A 28 -15.85 -5.40 3.62
N VAL A 29 -15.49 -4.20 3.13
CA VAL A 29 -16.16 -2.95 3.51
C VAL A 29 -17.60 -2.91 3.02
N ALA A 30 -17.88 -3.37 1.79
CA ALA A 30 -19.23 -3.46 1.26
C ALA A 30 -20.12 -4.39 2.09
N ARG A 31 -19.63 -5.59 2.44
CA ARG A 31 -20.37 -6.54 3.29
C ARG A 31 -20.64 -5.98 4.69
N PHE A 32 -19.69 -5.25 5.26
CA PHE A 32 -19.88 -4.58 6.54
C PHE A 32 -20.95 -3.49 6.46
N ALA A 33 -20.89 -2.63 5.44
CA ALA A 33 -21.88 -1.58 5.25
C ALA A 33 -23.29 -2.15 5.05
N GLU A 34 -23.42 -3.23 4.28
CA GLU A 34 -24.69 -3.94 4.08
C GLU A 34 -25.23 -4.52 5.40
N ALA A 35 -24.39 -5.22 6.17
CA ALA A 35 -24.79 -5.82 7.44
C ALA A 35 -25.25 -4.79 8.49
N GLU A 36 -24.66 -3.59 8.45
CA GLU A 36 -24.94 -2.49 9.38
C GLU A 36 -26.00 -1.50 8.86
N GLY A 37 -26.58 -1.75 7.67
CA GLY A 37 -27.58 -0.85 7.06
C GLY A 37 -27.04 0.55 6.75
N MET A 38 -25.77 0.63 6.37
CA MET A 38 -25.08 1.87 6.00
C MET A 38 -25.08 2.08 4.49
N ILE A 39 -25.01 3.35 4.06
CA ILE A 39 -24.88 3.72 2.65
C ILE A 39 -23.53 4.41 2.46
N ILE A 40 -22.59 3.76 1.78
CA ILE A 40 -21.30 4.37 1.44
C ILE A 40 -21.55 5.49 0.42
N LEU A 41 -21.21 6.73 0.76
CA LEU A 41 -21.41 7.89 -0.13
C LEU A 41 -20.32 8.02 -1.18
N GLN A 42 -19.09 7.65 -0.82
CA GLN A 42 -17.94 7.81 -1.67
C GLN A 42 -16.82 6.85 -1.26
N GLU A 43 -15.99 6.50 -2.22
CA GLU A 43 -14.83 5.65 -2.04
C GLU A 43 -13.57 6.32 -2.58
N PHE A 44 -12.48 6.25 -1.82
CA PHE A 44 -11.17 6.78 -2.21
C PHE A 44 -10.12 5.68 -2.14
N THR A 45 -9.16 5.69 -3.06
CA THR A 45 -8.05 4.74 -3.05
C THR A 45 -6.73 5.50 -3.19
N GLU A 46 -5.84 5.30 -2.23
CA GLU A 46 -4.48 5.79 -2.26
C GLU A 46 -3.52 4.64 -2.60
N ILE A 47 -2.71 4.85 -3.63
CA ILE A 47 -1.66 3.90 -4.02
C ILE A 47 -0.34 4.53 -3.60
N GLU A 48 0.17 4.14 -2.44
CA GLU A 48 1.42 4.67 -1.93
C GLU A 48 2.58 3.96 -2.60
N THR A 49 3.21 4.61 -3.59
CA THR A 49 4.48 4.14 -4.13
C THR A 49 5.49 4.07 -2.99
N GLY A 50 5.81 2.87 -2.54
CA GLY A 50 6.77 2.62 -1.47
C GLY A 50 8.16 3.12 -1.84
N LYS A 51 8.39 4.44 -1.78
CA LYS A 51 9.70 5.09 -1.72
C LYS A 51 10.23 4.96 -0.29
N GLY A 52 10.29 3.71 0.18
CA GLY A 52 10.94 3.29 1.41
C GLY A 52 11.99 2.20 1.18
N ALA A 53 12.14 1.73 -0.06
CA ALA A 53 13.26 0.85 -0.46
C ALA A 53 14.50 1.64 -0.90
N ASP A 54 14.34 2.89 -1.37
CA ASP A 54 15.45 3.71 -1.86
C ASP A 54 16.23 4.45 -0.75
N ALA A 55 15.75 4.42 0.50
CA ALA A 55 16.45 5.04 1.63
C ALA A 55 17.77 4.33 2.02
N ARG A 56 18.21 3.29 1.29
CA ARG A 56 19.50 2.60 1.51
C ARG A 56 20.31 2.31 0.25
N ASN A 57 20.11 3.05 -0.84
CA ASN A 57 20.92 2.92 -2.05
C ASN A 57 21.86 4.12 -2.28
N GLY A 58 22.26 4.82 -1.21
CA GLY A 58 23.47 5.64 -1.27
C GLY A 58 24.68 4.71 -1.38
N PRO A 59 25.69 4.99 -2.23
CA PRO A 59 26.89 4.16 -2.32
C PRO A 59 27.49 4.01 -0.92
N ARG A 60 27.66 2.76 -0.47
CA ARG A 60 28.38 2.46 0.77
C ARG A 60 29.76 3.10 0.60
N PRO A 61 30.19 4.03 1.49
CA PRO A 61 31.53 4.57 1.41
C PRO A 61 32.51 3.39 1.43
N PRO A 62 33.56 3.40 0.59
CA PRO A 62 34.51 2.29 0.56
C PRO A 62 35.07 2.06 1.96
N SER A 63 35.14 0.79 2.34
CA SER A 63 35.75 0.39 3.61
C SER A 63 37.15 0.98 3.71
N PRO A 64 37.57 1.53 4.87
CA PRO A 64 38.96 1.98 5.08
C PRO A 64 39.99 0.85 4.92
N LEU A 65 39.53 -0.41 4.89
CA LEU A 65 40.35 -1.61 4.74
C LEU A 65 40.39 -2.16 3.30
N ALA A 66 39.78 -1.48 2.33
CA ALA A 66 39.93 -1.85 0.93
C ALA A 66 41.35 -1.49 0.47
N ARG A 67 42.26 -2.49 0.45
CA ARG A 67 43.57 -2.33 -0.19
C ARG A 67 43.38 -2.19 -1.71
N PRO A 68 44.10 -1.26 -2.37
CA PRO A 68 44.09 -1.19 -3.82
C PRO A 68 44.67 -2.48 -4.40
N LEU A 69 44.05 -2.98 -5.47
CA LEU A 69 44.66 -4.01 -6.31
C LEU A 69 45.61 -3.27 -7.25
N GLU A 70 46.90 -3.29 -6.87
CA GLU A 70 48.09 -2.82 -7.61
C GLU A 70 48.04 -1.37 -8.12
#